data_AF-A0A1D2M937-F1
#
_entry.id   AF-A0A1D2M937-F1
#
_cell.length_a   1.000
_cell.length_b   1.000
_cell.length_c   1.000
_cell.angle_alpha   90.00
_cell.angle_beta   90.00
_cell.angle_gamma   90.00
#
_symmetry.space_group_name_H-M   'P 1'
#
loop_
_entity.id
_entity.type
_entity.pdbx_description
1 polymer ?
#
loop_
_entity_poly.entity_id
_entity_poly.type
_entity_poly.pdbx_seq_one_letter_code
_entity_poly.pdbx_strand_id
1 'polypeptide(L)'
;MFPRFRIDRATLFYYITHVLGCILAVTIILLAFFTRKAEQDTIGDFDIHLSTPFVILFYISATCLILAIGVGYLAQKLSDKPSLWILYCILLSLISLVMLTASISSYSKASSNEAPKLLKNTMEFYVKGNSDSVKWDDLHKRFECCGTKGYKDWQDVQFGRTSRTSLRVPQSKCG
;
A
#
# COMPACT_ATOMS: atom_id res chain seq x y z
N MET A 1 -42.65 22.76 -23.79
CA MET A 1 -41.36 23.22 -24.34
C MET A 1 -40.26 22.60 -23.49
N PHE A 2 -39.77 21.42 -23.89
CA PHE A 2 -38.67 20.75 -23.18
C PHE A 2 -37.35 21.46 -23.54
N PRO A 3 -36.54 21.89 -22.57
CA PRO A 3 -35.24 22.46 -22.87
C PRO A 3 -34.38 21.37 -23.51
N ARG A 4 -34.02 21.54 -24.78
CA ARG A 4 -33.04 20.69 -25.47
C ARG A 4 -31.70 20.91 -24.76
N PHE A 5 -31.29 19.94 -23.95
CA PHE A 5 -29.97 19.86 -23.35
C PHE A 5 -28.95 19.68 -24.49
N ARG A 6 -28.49 20.79 -25.08
CA ARG A 6 -27.39 20.78 -26.05
C ARG A 6 -26.10 20.68 -25.23
N ILE A 7 -25.65 19.46 -24.98
CA ILE A 7 -24.35 19.19 -24.35
C ILE A 7 -23.27 19.75 -25.28
N ASP A 8 -22.59 20.81 -24.84
CA ASP A 8 -21.45 21.34 -25.56
C ASP A 8 -20.23 20.41 -25.39
N ARG A 9 -19.26 20.50 -26.31
CA ARG A 9 -18.08 19.63 -26.30
C ARG A 9 -17.22 19.80 -25.04
N ALA A 10 -17.25 20.99 -24.44
CA ALA A 10 -16.48 21.30 -23.22
C ALA A 10 -17.09 20.62 -21.99
N THR A 11 -18.40 20.70 -21.82
CA THR A 11 -19.18 20.04 -20.76
C THR A 11 -19.02 18.54 -20.85
N LEU A 12 -19.05 17.98 -22.07
CA LEU A 12 -18.76 16.56 -22.28
C LEU A 12 -17.35 16.18 -21.84
N PHE A 13 -16.34 16.97 -22.22
CA PHE A 13 -14.94 16.75 -21.83
C PHE A 13 -14.77 16.75 -20.31
N TYR A 14 -15.35 17.74 -19.62
CA TYR A 14 -15.29 17.80 -18.16
C TYR A 14 -16.05 16.64 -17.52
N TYR A 15 -17.23 16.27 -18.02
CA TYR A 15 -17.98 15.12 -17.50
C TYR A 15 -17.16 13.83 -17.59
N ILE A 16 -16.51 13.57 -18.72
CA ILE A 16 -15.60 12.43 -18.91
C ILE A 16 -14.46 12.49 -17.88
N THR A 17 -13.85 13.66 -17.68
CA THR A 17 -12.76 13.83 -16.71
C THR A 17 -13.19 13.50 -15.29
N HIS A 18 -14.39 13.93 -14.86
CA HIS A 18 -14.91 13.59 -13.53
C HIS A 18 -15.19 12.10 -13.38
N VAL A 19 -15.77 11.46 -14.41
CA VAL A 19 -16.00 9.99 -14.40
C VAL A 19 -14.67 9.23 -14.31
N LEU A 20 -13.66 9.63 -15.07
CA LEU A 20 -12.32 9.05 -14.99
C LEU A 20 -11.70 9.28 -13.59
N GLY A 21 -11.90 10.46 -13.01
CA GLY A 21 -11.49 10.75 -11.64
C GLY A 21 -12.14 9.83 -10.60
N CYS A 22 -13.44 9.54 -10.75
CA CYS A 22 -14.15 8.59 -9.87
C CYS A 22 -13.59 7.18 -10.01
N ILE A 23 -13.35 6.72 -11.25
CA ILE A 23 -12.71 5.42 -11.50
C ILE A 23 -11.34 5.38 -10.84
N LEU A 24 -10.53 6.43 -11.00
CA LEU A 24 -9.23 6.53 -10.36
C LEU A 24 -9.33 6.46 -8.83
N ALA A 25 -10.26 7.20 -8.21
CA ALA A 25 -10.46 7.15 -6.76
C ALA A 25 -10.83 5.74 -6.27
N VAL A 26 -11.72 5.04 -6.98
CA VAL A 26 -12.09 3.66 -6.67
C VAL A 26 -10.89 2.72 -6.82
N THR A 27 -10.09 2.87 -7.87
CA THR A 27 -8.87 2.05 -8.04
C THR A 27 -7.87 2.27 -6.91
N ILE A 28 -7.67 3.50 -6.45
CA ILE A 28 -6.78 3.82 -5.32
C ILE A 28 -7.29 3.14 -4.03
N ILE A 29 -8.60 3.21 -3.77
CA ILE A 29 -9.23 2.56 -2.61
C ILE A 29 -9.03 1.05 -2.65
N LEU A 30 -9.28 0.42 -3.81
CA LEU A 30 -9.10 -1.01 -3.98
C LEU A 30 -7.64 -1.43 -3.81
N LEU A 31 -6.69 -0.69 -4.38
CA LEU A 31 -5.25 -0.95 -4.20
C LEU A 31 -4.84 -0.83 -2.73
N ALA A 32 -5.31 0.20 -2.02
CA ALA A 32 -5.05 0.37 -0.59
C ALA A 32 -5.62 -0.79 0.24
N PHE A 33 -6.84 -1.24 -0.08
CA PHE A 33 -7.48 -2.37 0.58
C PHE A 33 -6.73 -3.68 0.34
N PHE A 34 -6.42 -4.00 -0.92
CA PHE A 34 -5.70 -5.23 -1.26
C PHE A 34 -4.28 -5.25 -0.69
N THR A 35 -3.57 -4.11 -0.69
CA THR A 35 -2.23 -4.01 -0.10
C THR A 35 -2.28 -4.29 1.41
N ARG A 36 -3.20 -3.63 2.13
CA ARG A 36 -3.38 -3.85 3.56
C ARG A 36 -3.73 -5.31 3.88
N LYS A 37 -4.63 -5.89 3.08
CA LYS A 37 -5.03 -7.29 3.25
C LYS A 37 -3.87 -8.24 2.99
N ALA A 38 -3.09 -8.02 1.93
CA ALA A 38 -1.92 -8.83 1.62
C ALA A 38 -0.86 -8.75 2.73
N GLU A 39 -0.61 -7.55 3.30
CA GLU A 39 0.30 -7.38 4.44
C GLU A 39 -0.22 -8.12 5.67
N GLN A 40 -1.49 -7.95 6.02
CA GLN A 40 -2.10 -8.61 7.17
C GLN A 40 -2.07 -10.14 7.04
N ASP A 41 -2.43 -10.67 5.87
CA ASP A 41 -2.44 -12.11 5.62
C ASP A 41 -1.03 -12.71 5.66
N THR A 42 0.01 -11.95 5.32
CA THR A 42 1.39 -12.45 5.17
C THR A 42 2.21 -12.26 6.43
N ILE A 43 2.27 -11.02 6.93
CA ILE A 43 3.17 -10.60 8.00
C ILE A 43 2.45 -9.88 9.15
N GLY A 44 1.11 -9.84 9.13
CA GLY A 44 0.31 -9.15 10.14
C GLY A 44 0.58 -9.65 11.56
N ASP A 45 0.92 -10.93 11.71
CA ASP A 45 1.20 -11.54 13.00
C ASP A 45 2.59 -11.16 13.57
N PHE A 46 3.48 -10.57 12.77
CA PHE A 46 4.83 -10.18 13.21
C PHE A 46 4.91 -8.73 13.72
N ASP A 47 3.78 -8.02 13.82
CA ASP A 47 3.70 -6.59 14.21
C ASP A 47 4.59 -5.67 13.35
N ILE A 48 4.86 -6.06 12.10
CA ILE A 48 5.63 -5.27 11.14
C ILE A 48 4.66 -4.40 10.34
N HIS A 49 4.82 -3.08 10.42
CA HIS A 49 3.97 -2.09 9.74
C HIS A 49 4.77 -1.30 8.69
N LEU A 50 5.13 -1.98 7.60
CA LEU A 50 5.93 -1.41 6.53
C LEU A 50 5.10 -0.53 5.60
N SER A 51 3.90 -1.02 5.23
CA SER A 51 3.06 -0.38 4.22
C SER A 51 1.97 0.52 4.80
N THR A 52 1.69 0.40 6.11
CA THR A 52 0.68 1.17 6.85
C THR A 52 0.66 2.68 6.54
N PRO A 53 1.77 3.44 6.60
CA PRO A 53 1.72 4.87 6.30
C PRO A 53 1.33 5.15 4.84
N PHE A 54 1.77 4.34 3.89
CA PHE A 54 1.43 4.51 2.47
C PHE A 54 -0.04 4.17 2.19
N VAL A 55 -0.55 3.10 2.81
CA VAL A 55 -1.96 2.70 2.73
C VAL A 55 -2.88 3.81 3.27
N ILE A 56 -2.53 4.41 4.41
CA ILE A 56 -3.29 5.54 4.97
C ILE A 56 -3.27 6.73 4.02
N LEU A 57 -2.11 7.07 3.45
CA LEU A 57 -1.99 8.13 2.46
C LEU A 57 -2.87 7.89 1.24
N PHE A 58 -2.95 6.65 0.73
CA PHE A 58 -3.84 6.32 -0.38
C PHE A 58 -5.32 6.56 -0.06
N TYR A 59 -5.79 6.19 1.14
CA TYR A 59 -7.18 6.49 1.55
C TYR A 59 -7.45 7.99 1.66
N ILE A 60 -6.50 8.75 2.22
CA ILE A 60 -6.59 10.21 2.31
C ILE A 60 -6.63 10.82 0.90
N SER A 61 -5.73 10.41 0.01
CA SER A 61 -5.67 10.89 -1.37
C SER A 61 -6.95 10.58 -2.14
N ALA A 62 -7.52 9.38 -2.01
CA ALA A 62 -8.79 9.02 -2.63
C ALA A 62 -9.95 9.89 -2.11
N THR A 63 -10.00 10.13 -0.80
CA THR A 63 -11.00 11.01 -0.18
C THR A 63 -10.88 12.45 -0.70
N CYS A 64 -9.66 12.99 -0.72
CA CYS A 64 -9.39 14.31 -1.26
C CYS A 64 -9.72 14.41 -2.76
N LEU A 65 -9.50 13.35 -3.53
CA LEU A 65 -9.84 13.32 -4.95
C LEU A 65 -11.36 13.35 -5.17
N ILE A 66 -12.13 12.61 -4.35
CA ILE A 66 -13.61 12.66 -4.38
C ILE A 66 -14.10 14.07 -4.03
N LEU A 67 -13.50 14.73 -3.03
CA LEU A 67 -13.81 16.12 -2.69
C LEU A 67 -13.49 17.08 -3.84
N ALA A 68 -12.33 16.93 -4.48
CA ALA A 68 -11.95 17.73 -5.64
C ALA A 68 -12.94 17.54 -6.80
N ILE A 69 -13.37 16.31 -7.09
CA ILE A 69 -14.41 16.01 -8.08
C ILE A 69 -15.73 16.73 -7.74
N GLY A 70 -16.12 16.76 -6.47
CA GLY A 70 -17.30 17.51 -6.01
C GLY A 70 -17.18 19.02 -6.26
N VAL A 71 -16.01 19.61 -5.99
CA VAL A 71 -15.71 21.02 -6.30
C VAL A 71 -15.75 21.26 -7.80
N GLY A 72 -15.17 20.37 -8.61
CA GLY A 72 -15.20 20.45 -10.07
C GLY A 72 -16.62 20.39 -10.63
N TYR A 73 -17.46 19.49 -10.12
CA TYR A 73 -18.87 19.42 -10.50
C TYR A 73 -19.64 20.70 -10.13
N LEU A 74 -19.36 21.28 -8.95
CA LEU A 74 -19.95 22.55 -8.55
C LEU A 74 -19.47 23.70 -9.46
N ALA A 75 -18.19 23.71 -9.86
CA ALA A 75 -17.61 24.68 -10.78
C ALA A 75 -18.26 24.62 -12.17
N GLN A 76 -18.68 23.43 -12.63
CA GLN A 76 -19.45 23.27 -13.86
C GLN A 76 -20.85 23.87 -13.75
N LYS A 77 -21.54 23.63 -12.63
CA LYS A 77 -22.92 24.11 -12.42
C LYS A 77 -22.96 25.62 -12.16
N LEU A 78 -21.94 26.15 -11.49
CA LEU A 78 -21.74 27.57 -11.18
C LEU A 78 -20.64 28.14 -12.08
N SER A 79 -20.83 28.04 -13.39
CA SER A 79 -19.85 28.43 -14.41
C SER A 79 -19.51 29.93 -14.39
N ASP A 80 -20.28 30.74 -13.67
CA ASP A 80 -20.06 32.17 -13.44
C ASP A 80 -18.91 32.46 -12.46
N LYS A 81 -18.41 31.45 -11.74
CA LYS A 81 -17.38 31.60 -10.69
C LYS A 81 -16.07 30.91 -11.06
N PRO A 82 -15.11 31.61 -11.71
CA PRO A 82 -13.84 31.01 -12.11
C PRO A 82 -12.97 30.56 -10.91
N SER A 83 -13.22 31.11 -9.71
CA SER A 83 -12.53 30.72 -8.49
C SER A 83 -12.69 29.23 -8.14
N LEU A 84 -13.84 28.62 -8.47
CA LEU A 84 -14.07 27.19 -8.22
C LEU A 84 -13.21 26.30 -9.11
N TRP A 85 -12.98 26.70 -10.36
CA TRP A 85 -12.06 26.01 -11.27
C TRP A 85 -10.61 26.12 -10.81
N ILE A 86 -10.20 27.30 -10.33
CA ILE A 86 -8.86 27.50 -9.76
C ILE A 86 -8.68 26.60 -8.54
N LEU A 87 -9.66 26.55 -7.63
CA LEU A 87 -9.61 25.68 -6.46
C LEU A 87 -9.51 24.19 -6.85
N TYR A 88 -10.30 23.75 -7.83
CA TYR A 88 -10.23 22.39 -8.37
C TYR A 88 -8.81 22.04 -8.86
N CYS A 89 -8.20 22.90 -9.68
CA CYS A 89 -6.85 22.69 -10.20
C CYS A 89 -5.78 22.66 -9.10
N ILE A 90 -5.91 23.52 -8.08
CA ILE A 90 -4.99 23.54 -6.93
C ILE A 90 -5.09 22.21 -6.15
N LEU A 91 -6.31 21.75 -5.85
CA LEU A 91 -6.54 20.50 -5.13
C LEU A 91 -5.93 19.30 -5.88
N LEU A 92 -6.17 19.19 -7.19
CA LEU A 92 -5.57 18.14 -8.01
C LEU A 92 -4.05 18.20 -8.05
N SER A 93 -3.47 19.40 -8.12
CA SER A 93 -2.01 19.58 -8.12
C SER A 93 -1.40 19.10 -6.81
N LEU A 94 -2.00 19.46 -5.67
CA LEU A 94 -1.53 19.04 -4.35
C LEU A 94 -1.64 17.51 -4.18
N ILE A 95 -2.77 16.91 -4.58
CA ILE A 95 -2.95 15.45 -4.52
C ILE A 95 -1.91 14.73 -5.37
N SER A 96 -1.64 15.22 -6.58
CA SER A 96 -0.65 14.65 -7.49
C SER A 96 0.76 14.68 -6.87
N LEU A 97 1.17 15.81 -6.28
CA LEU A 97 2.48 15.93 -5.64
C LEU A 97 2.65 14.96 -4.46
N VAL A 98 1.61 14.81 -3.63
CA VAL A 98 1.63 13.86 -2.50
C VAL A 98 1.72 12.43 -3.01
N MET A 99 0.94 12.05 -4.02
CA MET A 99 0.98 10.70 -4.58
C MET A 99 2.32 10.39 -5.26
N LEU A 100 2.93 11.34 -5.97
CA LEU A 100 4.23 11.16 -6.60
C LEU A 100 5.32 10.88 -5.56
N THR A 101 5.38 11.68 -4.49
CA THR A 101 6.38 11.50 -3.43
C THR A 101 6.17 10.19 -2.66
N ALA A 102 4.92 9.82 -2.37
CA ALA A 102 4.58 8.55 -1.75
C ALA A 102 4.97 7.35 -2.63
N SER A 103 4.69 7.43 -3.94
CA SER A 103 5.02 6.38 -4.90
C SER A 103 6.52 6.15 -5.01
N ILE A 104 7.30 7.22 -5.13
CA ILE A 104 8.78 7.15 -5.19
C ILE A 104 9.34 6.56 -3.89
N SER A 105 8.80 6.99 -2.74
CA SER A 105 9.23 6.49 -1.43
C SER A 105 8.95 5.00 -1.26
N SER A 106 7.76 4.55 -1.69
CA SER A 106 7.39 3.14 -1.68
C SER A 106 8.31 2.31 -2.57
N TYR A 107 8.62 2.79 -3.78
CA TYR A 107 9.52 2.11 -4.70
C TYR A 107 10.94 1.99 -4.13
N SER A 108 11.45 3.06 -3.51
CA SER A 108 12.76 3.05 -2.84
C SER A 108 12.83 2.00 -1.73
N LYS A 109 11.79 1.90 -0.90
CA LYS A 109 11.70 0.87 0.16
C LYS A 109 11.58 -0.55 -0.39
N ALA A 110 10.87 -0.74 -1.50
CA ALA A 110 10.79 -2.05 -2.15
C ALA A 110 12.14 -2.49 -2.73
N SER A 111 12.93 -1.54 -3.25
CA SER A 111 14.29 -1.79 -3.75
C SER A 111 15.31 -1.96 -2.61
N SER A 112 15.02 -1.41 -1.43
CA SER A 112 15.88 -1.53 -0.27
C SER A 112 15.77 -2.91 0.39
N ASN A 113 16.80 -3.29 1.14
CA ASN A 113 16.78 -4.49 1.98
C ASN A 113 16.07 -4.26 3.33
N GLU A 114 15.27 -3.20 3.49
CA GLU A 114 14.66 -2.82 4.78
C GLU A 114 13.58 -3.81 5.23
N ALA A 115 12.68 -4.20 4.33
CA ALA A 115 11.64 -5.19 4.63
C ALA A 115 12.21 -6.55 5.10
N PRO A 116 13.13 -7.21 4.37
CA PRO A 116 13.72 -8.47 4.83
C PRO A 116 14.58 -8.30 6.10
N LYS A 117 15.14 -7.11 6.36
CA LYS A 117 15.86 -6.83 7.62
C LYS A 117 14.91 -6.75 8.82
N LEU A 118 13.79 -6.03 8.69
CA LEU A 118 12.79 -5.92 9.75
C LEU A 118 12.20 -7.29 10.08
N LEU A 119 11.89 -8.06 9.04
CA LEU A 119 11.42 -9.44 9.21
C LEU A 119 12.51 -10.32 9.83
N LYS A 120 13.80 -10.17 9.46
CA LYS A 120 14.89 -10.94 10.07
C LYS A 120 15.01 -10.68 11.58
N ASN A 121 14.76 -9.45 12.04
CA ASN A 121 14.80 -9.14 13.47
C ASN A 121 13.77 -9.93 14.29
N THR A 122 12.63 -10.29 13.69
CA THR A 122 11.61 -11.09 14.39
C THR A 122 11.99 -12.57 14.49
N MET A 123 13.03 -13.02 13.77
CA MET A 123 13.57 -14.39 13.90
C MET A 123 14.24 -14.62 15.26
N GLU A 124 14.72 -13.57 15.95
CA GLU A 124 15.35 -13.70 17.27
C GLU A 124 14.37 -14.20 18.35
N PHE A 125 13.07 -13.94 18.17
CA PHE A 125 12.01 -14.36 19.08
C PHE A 125 11.48 -15.78 18.80
N TYR A 126 12.05 -16.47 17.81
CA TYR A 126 11.69 -17.84 17.50
C TYR A 126 12.09 -18.78 18.65
N VAL A 127 11.11 -19.28 19.38
CA VAL A 127 11.29 -20.31 20.41
C VAL A 127 10.34 -21.46 20.11
N LYS A 128 10.88 -22.67 19.91
CA LYS A 128 10.08 -23.83 19.51
C LYS A 128 8.88 -24.03 20.45
N GLY A 129 7.67 -24.01 19.88
CA GLY A 129 6.42 -24.21 20.62
C GLY A 129 5.75 -22.93 21.13
N ASN A 130 6.33 -21.75 20.89
CA ASN A 130 5.68 -20.47 21.16
C ASN A 130 4.90 -19.95 19.94
N SER A 131 4.14 -18.86 20.12
CA SER A 131 3.38 -18.21 19.06
C SER A 131 4.25 -17.78 17.88
N ASP A 132 5.46 -17.28 18.12
CA ASP A 132 6.33 -16.79 17.05
C ASP A 132 6.90 -17.92 16.18
N SER A 133 7.08 -19.11 16.76
CA SER A 133 7.46 -20.30 15.99
C SER A 133 6.36 -20.76 15.05
N VAL A 134 5.09 -20.67 15.46
CA VAL A 134 3.94 -20.96 14.58
C VAL A 134 3.89 -19.99 13.41
N LYS A 135 4.06 -18.68 13.67
CA LYS A 135 4.06 -17.63 12.62
C LYS A 135 5.15 -17.88 11.58
N TRP A 136 6.38 -18.15 12.01
CA TRP A 136 7.50 -18.45 11.12
C TRP A 136 7.31 -19.77 10.35
N ASP A 137 6.82 -20.81 11.01
CA ASP A 137 6.55 -22.10 10.37
C ASP A 137 5.48 -21.99 9.29
N ASP A 138 4.42 -21.22 9.54
CA ASP A 138 3.35 -21.00 8.57
C ASP A 138 3.82 -20.13 7.41
N LEU A 139 4.63 -19.10 7.67
CA LEU A 139 5.26 -18.29 6.63
C LEU A 139 6.14 -19.16 5.71
N HIS A 140 7.01 -20.00 6.27
CA HIS A 140 7.87 -20.90 5.49
C HIS A 140 7.06 -21.91 4.67
N LYS A 141 6.00 -22.48 5.23
CA LYS A 141 5.12 -23.43 4.51
C LYS A 141 4.37 -22.74 3.37
N ARG A 142 3.85 -21.52 3.61
CA ARG A 142 3.04 -20.78 2.64
C ARG A 142 3.85 -20.32 1.44
N PHE A 143 5.09 -19.88 1.65
CA PHE A 143 5.96 -19.36 0.59
C PHE A 143 7.04 -20.34 0.13
N GLU A 144 7.03 -21.56 0.67
CA GLU A 144 8.04 -22.60 0.39
C GLU A 144 9.48 -22.06 0.53
N CYS A 145 9.71 -21.26 1.57
CA CYS A 145 10.96 -20.54 1.80
C CYS A 145 11.58 -20.89 3.16
N CYS A 146 12.83 -20.47 3.37
CA CYS A 146 13.52 -20.63 4.64
C CYS A 146 14.35 -19.40 4.98
N GLY A 147 14.02 -18.73 6.09
CA GLY A 147 14.61 -17.44 6.45
C GLY A 147 14.10 -16.30 5.56
N THR A 148 14.66 -15.10 5.71
CA THR A 148 14.20 -13.93 4.92
C THR A 148 14.90 -13.81 3.57
N LYS A 149 16.15 -14.25 3.49
CA LYS A 149 16.94 -14.35 2.25
C LYS A 149 17.45 -15.76 2.00
N GLY A 150 17.56 -16.55 3.05
CA GLY A 150 17.90 -17.96 2.95
C GLY A 150 18.15 -18.60 4.31
N TYR A 151 18.32 -19.91 4.32
CA TYR A 151 18.46 -20.70 5.55
C TYR A 151 19.62 -20.24 6.46
N LYS A 152 20.65 -19.58 5.91
CA LYS A 152 21.78 -19.04 6.67
C LYS A 152 21.39 -17.91 7.61
N ASP A 153 20.24 -17.26 7.41
CA ASP A 153 19.75 -16.21 8.32
C ASP A 153 19.55 -16.73 9.75
N TRP A 154 19.28 -18.03 9.90
CA TRP A 154 19.16 -18.68 11.21
C TRP A 154 20.49 -18.72 12.01
N GLN A 155 21.65 -18.56 11.35
CA GLN A 155 22.96 -18.52 12.04
C GLN A 155 23.11 -17.28 12.94
N ASP A 156 22.35 -16.23 12.65
CA ASP A 156 22.46 -14.94 13.33
C ASP A 156 21.56 -14.83 14.57
N VAL A 157 20.71 -15.83 14.82
CA VAL A 157 19.71 -15.82 15.91
C VAL A 157 19.90 -16.96 16.90
N GLN A 158 19.44 -16.79 18.14
CA GLN A 158 19.68 -17.76 19.23
C GLN A 158 19.30 -19.19 18.85
N PHE A 159 18.17 -19.37 18.16
CA PHE A 159 17.66 -20.69 17.80
C PHE A 159 18.62 -21.47 16.89
N GLY A 160 19.23 -20.80 15.90
CA GLY A 160 20.11 -21.44 14.93
C GLY A 160 21.59 -21.42 15.31
N ARG A 161 21.97 -20.61 16.31
CA ARG A 161 23.29 -20.64 16.97
C ARG A 161 23.47 -21.91 17.81
N THR A 162 23.64 -23.04 17.14
CA THR A 162 24.30 -24.21 17.72
C THR A 162 25.80 -24.20 17.40
N SER A 163 26.60 -24.99 18.14
CA SER A 163 28.07 -25.09 18.07
C SER A 163 28.66 -24.95 16.65
N ARG A 164 29.92 -24.47 16.54
CA ARG A 164 30.64 -24.06 15.29
C ARG A 164 30.48 -24.94 14.02
N THR A 165 29.99 -26.18 14.13
CA THR A 165 29.86 -27.15 13.04
C THR A 165 28.41 -27.49 12.65
N SER A 166 27.37 -27.00 13.33
CA SER A 166 25.97 -27.31 12.99
C SER A 166 25.07 -26.09 13.05
N LEU A 167 24.38 -25.77 11.95
CA LEU A 167 23.31 -24.77 11.89
C LEU A 167 21.96 -25.47 12.14
N ARG A 168 21.21 -24.99 13.12
CA ARG A 168 19.83 -25.43 13.34
C ARG A 168 18.85 -24.51 12.58
N VAL A 169 17.93 -25.12 11.84
CA VAL A 169 16.84 -24.44 11.14
C VAL A 169 15.50 -25.06 11.55
N PRO A 170 14.38 -24.32 11.47
CA PRO A 170 13.05 -24.88 11.71
C PRO A 170 12.79 -26.09 10.81
N GLN A 171 12.07 -27.10 11.26
CA GLN A 171 11.76 -28.26 10.41
C GLN A 171 10.63 -27.97 9.40
N SER A 172 9.99 -26.80 9.50
CA SER A 172 9.03 -26.28 8.55
C SER A 172 9.71 -25.94 7.22
N LYS A 173 9.84 -26.93 6.32
CA LYS A 173 10.33 -26.76 4.93
C LYS A 173 11.78 -26.26 4.77
N CYS A 174 12.52 -26.02 5.85
CA CYS A 174 13.96 -25.73 5.80
C CYS A 174 14.87 -26.98 5.87
N GLY A 175 14.29 -28.18 5.94
CA GLY A 175 15.01 -29.45 6.14
C GLY A 175 14.78 -30.46 5.03
#